data_AF-A0AAD7I8P5-F1
#
_entry.id   AF-A0AAD7I8P5-F1
#
_cell.length_a   1.000
_cell.length_b   1.000
_cell.length_c   1.000
_cell.angle_alpha   90.00
_cell.angle_beta   90.00
_cell.angle_gamma   90.00
#
_symmetry.space_group_name_H-M   'P 1'
#
loop_
_entity.id
_entity.type
_entity.pdbx_description
1 polymer ?
#
loop_
_entity_poly.entity_id
_entity_poly.type
_entity_poly.pdbx_seq_one_letter_code
_entity_poly.pdbx_strand_id
1 'polypeptide(L)'
;MILDEKSMQPPPPPYFSTQANGPPPFPHCRPPMTLSTLPSHLLLQIVHMTFPQTSGIDEGRLERQRKTLYWLSVGLRLVNRALYIACMHVLRSTYLPAYDSLIRSPYSSDPFPLPASPQSAFAPVNPANLRLETMQRETATLDLFIALKVREDVWADDSELHLERDESFKDLFDLAQPRSRLEDLIRVYGVREGVVSVDASAPSYGSGSGNITPSPTSGVFRHSPMRSTKGKQPVRSLKPAPLPFSSLSISFSPRKVGLVLGTAGKSKRTIVETERTRDERLEITAKRLVRQLATWLDESY
;
A
#
# COMPACT_ATOMS: atom_id res chain seq x y z
N MET A 1 28.26 -45.58 -54.44
CA MET A 1 27.08 -46.46 -54.34
C MET A 1 26.27 -45.93 -53.16
N ILE A 2 25.32 -45.04 -53.43
CA ILE A 2 24.50 -44.36 -52.41
C ILE A 2 23.12 -45.01 -52.51
N LEU A 3 22.70 -45.67 -51.43
CA LEU A 3 21.43 -46.38 -51.33
C LEU A 3 20.32 -45.36 -51.06
N ASP A 4 19.32 -45.38 -51.94
CA ASP A 4 18.12 -44.56 -51.89
C ASP A 4 17.12 -45.23 -50.93
N GLU A 5 17.18 -44.90 -49.64
CA GLU A 5 16.28 -45.41 -48.61
C GLU A 5 14.98 -44.59 -48.61
N LYS A 6 14.18 -44.81 -49.65
CA LYS A 6 12.83 -44.27 -49.79
C LYS A 6 11.89 -45.05 -48.85
N SER A 7 11.94 -44.70 -47.57
CA SER A 7 11.06 -45.22 -46.53
C SER A 7 9.60 -44.92 -46.88
N MET A 8 8.84 -45.99 -47.15
CA MET A 8 7.40 -45.95 -47.37
C MET A 8 6.70 -45.55 -46.05
N GLN A 9 6.43 -44.26 -45.87
CA GLN A 9 5.46 -43.85 -44.85
C GLN A 9 4.05 -44.22 -45.31
N PRO A 10 3.24 -44.88 -44.46
CA PRO A 10 1.84 -45.13 -44.78
C PRO A 10 1.10 -43.80 -44.98
N PRO A 11 0.12 -43.74 -45.90
CA PRO A 11 -0.63 -42.52 -46.15
C PRO A 11 -1.31 -42.04 -44.87
N PRO A 12 -1.35 -40.73 -44.62
CA PRO A 12 -2.00 -40.19 -43.44
C PRO A 12 -3.48 -40.63 -43.41
N PRO A 13 -4.00 -40.98 -42.23
CA PRO A 13 -5.38 -41.44 -42.10
C PRO A 13 -6.36 -40.39 -42.63
N PRO A 14 -7.50 -40.81 -43.21
CA PRO A 14 -8.51 -39.91 -43.74
C PRO A 14 -9.03 -39.00 -42.62
N TYR A 15 -9.03 -37.68 -42.86
CA TYR A 15 -9.60 -36.71 -41.94
C TYR A 15 -11.11 -36.95 -41.83
N PHE A 16 -11.52 -37.63 -40.76
CA PHE A 16 -12.93 -37.71 -40.40
C PHE A 16 -13.39 -36.29 -40.04
N SER A 17 -14.31 -35.76 -40.86
CA SER A 17 -15.10 -34.58 -40.56
C SER A 17 -16.01 -34.90 -39.38
N THR A 18 -15.50 -34.72 -38.17
CA THR A 18 -16.31 -34.69 -36.95
C THR A 18 -17.17 -33.43 -37.00
N GLN A 19 -18.37 -33.55 -37.58
CA GLN A 19 -19.47 -32.61 -37.38
C GLN A 19 -19.96 -32.69 -35.93
N ALA A 20 -19.18 -32.13 -35.00
CA ALA A 20 -19.58 -31.77 -33.65
C ALA A 20 -18.40 -31.07 -32.99
N ASN A 21 -18.18 -29.81 -33.33
CA ASN A 21 -17.57 -28.78 -32.49
C ASN A 21 -17.44 -27.52 -33.35
N GLY A 22 -18.09 -26.44 -32.91
CA GLY A 22 -17.94 -25.13 -33.53
C GLY A 22 -16.48 -24.68 -33.60
N PRO A 23 -16.17 -23.59 -34.34
CA PRO A 23 -14.82 -23.04 -34.36
C PRO A 23 -14.29 -22.95 -32.92
N PRO A 24 -13.01 -23.29 -32.68
CA PRO A 24 -12.43 -23.17 -31.33
C PRO A 24 -12.80 -21.78 -30.81
N PRO A 25 -13.15 -21.63 -29.53
CA PRO A 25 -13.51 -20.33 -28.98
C PRO A 25 -12.28 -19.43 -29.11
N PHE A 26 -12.21 -18.70 -30.23
CA PHE A 26 -11.22 -17.65 -30.41
C PHE A 26 -11.47 -16.72 -29.23
N PRO A 27 -10.50 -16.48 -28.35
CA PRO A 27 -10.73 -15.60 -27.20
C PRO A 27 -11.18 -14.25 -27.74
N HIS A 28 -12.49 -14.01 -27.65
CA HIS A 28 -13.14 -12.82 -28.15
C HIS A 28 -12.65 -11.67 -27.26
N CYS A 29 -12.12 -10.64 -27.92
CA CYS A 29 -11.63 -9.39 -27.33
C CYS A 29 -10.35 -9.56 -26.50
N ARG A 30 -9.21 -9.66 -27.18
CA ARG A 30 -7.95 -9.23 -26.54
C ARG A 30 -8.11 -7.75 -26.16
N PRO A 31 -7.88 -7.36 -24.90
CA PRO A 31 -7.92 -5.96 -24.53
C PRO A 31 -6.93 -5.18 -25.39
N PRO A 32 -7.24 -3.92 -25.77
CA PRO A 32 -6.35 -3.11 -26.58
C PRO A 32 -5.00 -3.00 -25.88
N MET A 33 -3.92 -3.28 -26.62
CA MET A 33 -2.55 -3.18 -26.12
C MET A 33 -2.20 -1.70 -25.96
N THR A 34 -2.50 -1.15 -24.78
CA THR A 34 -2.13 0.21 -24.40
C THR A 34 -0.87 0.18 -23.53
N LEU A 35 -0.20 1.32 -23.40
CA LEU A 35 0.95 1.46 -22.50
C LEU A 35 0.62 1.05 -21.04
N SER A 36 -0.65 1.20 -20.63
CA SER A 36 -1.13 0.79 -19.30
C SER A 36 -1.29 -0.73 -19.12
N THR A 37 -1.29 -1.51 -20.21
CA THR A 37 -1.34 -2.98 -20.17
C THR A 37 0.04 -3.62 -20.14
N LEU A 38 1.11 -2.83 -20.26
CA LEU A 38 2.47 -3.34 -20.19
C LEU A 38 2.80 -3.87 -18.78
N PRO A 39 3.52 -5.00 -18.67
CA PRO A 39 4.09 -5.45 -17.41
C PRO A 39 4.94 -4.38 -16.72
N SER A 40 4.89 -4.34 -15.38
CA SER A 40 5.61 -3.34 -14.57
C SER A 40 7.12 -3.31 -14.81
N HIS A 41 7.76 -4.45 -15.04
CA HIS A 41 9.19 -4.53 -15.32
C HIS A 41 9.57 -3.86 -16.65
N LEU A 42 8.72 -3.93 -17.68
CA LEU A 42 8.95 -3.24 -18.94
C LEU A 42 8.76 -1.72 -18.77
N LEU A 43 7.76 -1.29 -18.00
CA LEU A 43 7.58 0.13 -17.69
C LEU A 43 8.79 0.70 -16.93
N LEU A 44 9.31 -0.02 -15.94
CA LEU A 44 10.53 0.35 -15.22
C LEU A 44 11.73 0.42 -16.17
N GLN A 45 11.89 -0.56 -17.06
CA GLN A 45 12.96 -0.53 -18.05
C GLN A 45 12.85 0.69 -18.97
N ILE A 46 11.65 1.02 -19.46
CA ILE A 46 11.40 2.22 -20.27
C ILE A 46 11.81 3.48 -19.50
N VAL A 47 11.43 3.60 -18.23
CA VAL A 47 11.82 4.75 -17.38
C VAL A 47 13.34 4.78 -17.17
N HIS A 48 14.01 3.65 -16.96
CA HIS A 48 15.46 3.62 -16.83
C HIS A 48 16.19 4.02 -18.13
N MET A 49 15.61 3.72 -19.29
CA MET A 49 16.16 4.13 -20.59
C MET A 49 16.08 5.65 -20.83
N THR A 50 15.30 6.42 -20.05
CA THR A 50 15.30 7.88 -20.14
C THR A 50 16.51 8.53 -19.47
N PHE A 51 17.26 7.79 -18.65
CA PHE A 51 18.46 8.30 -18.00
C PHE A 51 19.65 8.35 -18.97
N PRO A 52 20.62 9.26 -18.77
CA PRO A 52 21.78 9.38 -19.64
C PRO A 52 22.63 8.08 -19.65
N GLN A 53 22.73 7.43 -20.81
CA GLN A 53 23.47 6.15 -20.99
C GLN A 53 24.89 6.31 -21.54
N THR A 54 25.19 7.43 -22.21
CA THR A 54 26.48 7.65 -22.88
C THR A 54 27.48 8.30 -21.93
N SER A 55 28.49 7.54 -21.51
CA SER A 55 29.72 8.03 -20.90
C SER A 55 30.62 8.63 -21.99
N GLY A 56 31.17 9.83 -21.78
CA GLY A 56 32.24 10.37 -22.65
C GLY A 56 32.01 11.76 -23.26
N ILE A 57 30.88 12.42 -23.03
CA ILE A 57 30.69 13.86 -23.31
C ILE A 57 30.38 14.53 -21.97
N ASP A 58 31.30 14.37 -21.02
CA ASP A 58 31.07 14.46 -19.57
C ASP A 58 31.25 15.88 -19.01
N GLU A 59 30.43 16.81 -19.49
CA GLU A 59 29.98 17.94 -18.68
C GLU A 59 28.45 17.78 -18.47
N GLY A 60 28.01 17.74 -17.22
CA GLY A 60 26.58 17.75 -16.89
C GLY A 60 25.85 16.39 -16.86
N ARG A 61 26.51 15.24 -16.70
CA ARG A 61 25.81 13.94 -16.52
C ARG A 61 24.88 13.95 -15.30
N LEU A 62 25.38 14.44 -14.16
CA LEU A 62 24.61 14.55 -12.92
C LEU A 62 23.48 15.57 -13.07
N GLU A 63 23.75 16.72 -13.68
CA GLU A 63 22.75 17.73 -14.00
C GLU A 63 21.63 17.16 -14.89
N ARG A 64 21.98 16.44 -15.96
CA ARG A 64 21.01 15.79 -16.84
C ARG A 64 20.22 14.71 -16.12
N GLN A 65 20.85 13.96 -15.21
CA GLN A 65 20.17 13.00 -14.34
C GLN A 65 19.16 13.72 -13.42
N ARG A 66 19.54 14.82 -12.78
CA ARG A 66 18.64 15.65 -11.94
C ARG A 66 17.47 16.22 -12.74
N LYS A 67 17.73 16.74 -13.94
CA LYS A 67 16.68 17.20 -14.89
C LYS A 67 15.74 16.07 -15.28
N THR A 68 16.25 14.85 -15.49
CA THR A 68 15.43 13.66 -15.76
C THR A 68 14.55 13.33 -14.56
N LEU A 69 15.10 13.26 -13.35
CA LEU A 69 14.35 13.01 -12.11
C LEU A 69 13.27 14.08 -11.89
N TYR A 70 13.57 15.34 -12.17
CA TYR A 70 12.59 16.43 -12.13
C TYR A 70 11.47 16.23 -13.13
N TRP A 71 11.79 15.91 -14.37
CA TRP A 71 10.77 15.58 -15.37
C TRP A 71 9.90 14.37 -14.99
N LEU A 72 10.47 13.34 -14.35
CA LEU A 72 9.66 12.23 -13.81
C LEU A 72 8.67 12.73 -12.74
N SER A 73 9.11 13.65 -11.88
CA SER A 73 8.32 14.23 -10.79
C SER A 73 7.25 15.22 -11.28
N VAL A 74 7.49 16.05 -12.29
CA VAL A 74 6.50 17.07 -12.72
C VAL A 74 5.75 16.71 -14.00
N GLY A 75 6.24 15.76 -14.78
CA GLY A 75 5.71 15.39 -16.08
C GLY A 75 5.23 13.94 -16.14
N LEU A 76 6.16 12.99 -16.30
CA LEU A 76 5.84 11.60 -16.69
C LEU A 76 4.88 10.90 -15.72
N ARG A 77 5.01 11.16 -14.41
CA ARG A 77 4.12 10.54 -13.40
C ARG A 77 2.64 10.94 -13.54
N LEU A 78 2.32 12.02 -14.25
CA LEU A 78 0.96 12.54 -14.41
C LEU A 78 0.20 11.91 -15.59
N VAL A 79 0.89 11.14 -16.44
CA VAL A 79 0.31 10.61 -17.69
C VAL A 79 -0.72 9.50 -17.44
N ASN A 80 -0.39 8.53 -16.59
CA ASN A 80 -1.32 7.48 -16.16
C ASN A 80 -0.84 6.81 -14.87
N ARG A 81 -1.71 6.02 -14.23
CA ARG A 81 -1.41 5.33 -12.96
C ARG A 81 -0.22 4.35 -13.04
N ALA A 82 -0.04 3.65 -14.16
CA ALA A 82 1.04 2.67 -14.28
C ALA A 82 2.41 3.38 -14.35
N LEU A 83 2.49 4.48 -15.10
CA LEU A 83 3.65 5.36 -15.13
C LEU A 83 3.88 6.08 -13.79
N TYR A 84 2.81 6.50 -13.10
CA TYR A 84 2.94 7.04 -11.74
C TYR A 84 3.68 6.06 -10.83
N ILE A 85 3.27 4.78 -10.82
CA ILE A 85 3.90 3.75 -9.99
C ILE A 85 5.36 3.54 -10.39
N ALA A 86 5.66 3.42 -11.69
CA ALA A 86 7.03 3.24 -12.17
C ALA A 86 7.94 4.43 -11.85
N CYS A 87 7.47 5.67 -12.09
CA CYS A 87 8.19 6.90 -11.77
C CYS A 87 8.45 7.01 -10.27
N MET A 88 7.42 6.83 -9.44
CA MET A 88 7.55 6.91 -7.99
C MET A 88 8.47 5.84 -7.43
N HIS A 89 8.49 4.63 -8.02
CA HIS A 89 9.45 3.60 -7.65
C HIS A 89 10.89 4.09 -7.84
N VAL A 90 11.23 4.59 -9.04
CA VAL A 90 12.58 5.10 -9.34
C VAL A 90 12.94 6.30 -8.47
N LEU A 91 12.01 7.25 -8.29
CA LEU A 91 12.21 8.43 -7.44
C LEU A 91 12.47 8.03 -5.98
N ARG A 92 11.61 7.17 -5.41
CA ARG A 92 11.76 6.72 -4.02
C ARG A 92 13.04 5.95 -3.83
N SER A 93 13.39 4.99 -4.71
CA SER A 93 14.65 4.24 -4.57
C SER A 93 15.89 5.12 -4.69
N THR A 94 15.82 6.18 -5.48
CA THR A 94 16.94 7.13 -5.67
C THR A 94 17.13 8.03 -4.44
N TYR A 95 16.04 8.52 -3.85
CA TYR A 95 16.08 9.51 -2.78
C TYR A 95 15.97 8.93 -1.37
N LEU A 96 15.64 7.64 -1.23
CA LEU A 96 15.50 6.98 0.08
C LEU A 96 16.78 7.10 0.94
N PRO A 97 18.01 6.84 0.43
CA PRO A 97 19.21 6.98 1.26
C PRO A 97 19.42 8.42 1.80
N ALA A 98 19.12 9.43 0.97
CA ALA A 98 19.22 10.83 1.38
C ALA A 98 18.13 11.18 2.41
N TYR A 99 16.92 10.65 2.24
CA TYR A 99 15.84 10.81 3.22
C TYR A 99 16.22 10.22 4.57
N ASP A 100 16.71 8.98 4.59
CA ASP A 100 17.12 8.29 5.82
C ASP A 100 18.27 9.00 6.55
N SER A 101 19.21 9.61 5.82
CA SER A 101 20.29 10.38 6.45
C SER A 101 19.83 11.65 7.19
N LEU A 102 18.67 12.19 6.83
CA LEU A 102 18.12 13.42 7.41
C LEU A 102 17.17 13.14 8.59
N ILE A 103 16.83 11.87 8.81
CA ILE A 103 15.96 11.47 9.90
C ILE A 103 16.75 11.54 11.21
N ARG A 104 16.23 12.32 12.14
CA ARG A 104 16.88 12.54 13.42
C ARG A 104 16.72 11.32 14.31
N SER A 105 17.82 10.82 14.84
CA SER A 105 17.78 9.95 16.03
C SER A 105 17.00 10.70 17.15
N PRO A 106 16.06 10.05 17.87
CA PRO A 106 15.84 8.61 18.02
C PRO A 106 14.76 8.03 17.09
N TYR A 107 14.33 8.75 16.07
CA TYR A 107 13.29 8.27 15.16
C TYR A 107 13.87 7.19 14.25
N SER A 108 13.16 6.06 14.13
CA SER A 108 13.43 5.06 13.11
C SER A 108 12.45 5.28 11.97
N SER A 109 12.96 5.34 10.75
CA SER A 109 12.16 5.18 9.55
C SER A 109 12.11 3.71 9.16
N ASP A 110 10.95 3.32 8.68
CA ASP A 110 10.82 2.25 7.72
C ASP A 110 9.63 2.66 6.85
N PRO A 111 9.86 3.44 5.79
CA PRO A 111 8.80 3.92 4.91
C PRO A 111 8.26 2.80 4.00
N PHE A 112 8.82 1.58 4.13
CA PHE A 112 8.41 0.37 3.42
C PHE A 112 8.48 -0.84 4.36
N PRO A 113 7.63 -0.92 5.41
CA PRO A 113 7.61 -2.07 6.30
C PRO A 113 7.37 -3.33 5.48
N LEU A 114 8.45 -4.07 5.24
CA LEU A 114 8.39 -5.37 4.62
C LEU A 114 7.48 -6.21 5.53
N PRO A 115 6.48 -6.93 4.97
CA PRO A 115 5.77 -7.90 5.78
C PRO A 115 6.82 -8.84 6.37
N ALA A 116 6.86 -8.96 7.70
CA ALA A 116 7.85 -9.76 8.44
C ALA A 116 7.71 -11.28 8.20
N SER A 117 7.19 -11.70 7.05
CA SER A 117 7.09 -13.08 6.62
C SER A 117 7.92 -13.26 5.35
N PRO A 118 8.86 -14.21 5.30
CA PRO A 118 9.59 -14.56 4.08
C PRO A 118 8.63 -15.31 3.15
N GLN A 119 7.65 -14.61 2.58
CA GLN A 119 6.88 -15.14 1.48
C GLN A 119 7.74 -14.98 0.24
N SER A 120 8.16 -16.13 -0.29
CA SER A 120 8.68 -16.37 -1.64
C SER A 120 8.41 -15.22 -2.60
N ALA A 121 9.43 -14.80 -3.37
CA ALA A 121 9.35 -13.81 -4.45
C ALA A 121 8.28 -14.12 -5.53
N PHE A 122 7.60 -15.27 -5.43
CA PHE A 122 6.55 -15.73 -6.34
C PHE A 122 5.18 -15.91 -5.66
N ALA A 123 5.01 -15.53 -4.39
CA ALA A 123 3.70 -15.57 -3.76
C ALA A 123 2.78 -14.51 -4.40
N PRO A 124 1.52 -14.86 -4.74
CA PRO A 124 0.57 -13.91 -5.29
C PRO A 124 0.38 -12.78 -4.28
N VAL A 125 0.71 -11.55 -4.69
CA VAL A 125 0.58 -10.34 -3.87
C VAL A 125 -0.87 -10.23 -3.41
N ASN A 126 -1.11 -10.46 -2.13
CA ASN A 126 -2.44 -10.33 -1.56
C ASN A 126 -2.86 -8.85 -1.70
N PRO A 127 -3.98 -8.49 -2.35
CA PRO A 127 -4.37 -7.10 -2.57
C PRO A 127 -4.54 -6.29 -1.28
N ALA A 128 -4.71 -6.96 -0.14
CA ALA A 128 -4.64 -6.35 1.19
C ALA A 128 -3.27 -5.71 1.49
N ASN A 129 -2.16 -6.36 1.10
CA ASN A 129 -0.79 -5.85 1.30
C ASN A 129 -0.48 -4.63 0.40
N LEU A 130 -1.01 -4.59 -0.82
CA LEU A 130 -0.92 -3.41 -1.69
C LEU A 130 -1.69 -2.20 -1.12
N ARG A 131 -2.82 -2.43 -0.43
CA ARG A 131 -3.54 -1.37 0.30
C ARG A 131 -2.76 -0.85 1.51
N LEU A 132 -2.04 -1.74 2.21
CA LEU A 132 -1.19 -1.39 3.36
C LEU A 132 -0.08 -0.39 3.00
N GLU A 133 0.47 -0.44 1.79
CA GLU A 133 1.45 0.54 1.28
C GLU A 133 0.83 1.90 0.94
N THR A 134 -0.38 1.91 0.35
CA THR A 134 -1.07 3.18 0.02
C THR A 134 -1.55 3.99 1.23
N MET A 135 -1.56 3.39 2.42
CA MET A 135 -1.96 4.05 3.67
C MET A 135 -0.80 4.48 4.56
N GLN A 136 0.46 4.18 4.18
CA GLN A 136 1.62 4.62 4.95
C GLN A 136 1.79 6.13 4.79
N ARG A 137 1.55 6.85 5.88
CA ARG A 137 1.60 8.31 5.87
C ARG A 137 3.03 8.80 5.77
N GLU A 138 4.00 8.02 6.27
CA GLU A 138 5.42 8.33 6.11
C GLU A 138 5.85 8.29 4.64
N THR A 139 5.30 7.38 3.83
CA THR A 139 5.54 7.35 2.38
C THR A 139 5.07 8.64 1.68
N ALA A 140 3.96 9.23 2.10
CA ALA A 140 3.51 10.53 1.59
C ALA A 140 4.48 11.67 1.99
N THR A 141 5.15 11.52 3.13
CA THR A 141 6.17 12.48 3.60
C THR A 141 7.46 12.33 2.80
N LEU A 142 7.87 11.10 2.48
CA LEU A 142 8.95 10.82 1.52
C LEU A 142 8.62 11.42 0.14
N ASP A 143 7.39 11.27 -0.34
CA ASP A 143 6.97 11.83 -1.63
C ASP A 143 7.03 13.37 -1.64
N LEU A 144 6.69 14.03 -0.51
CA LEU A 144 6.86 15.47 -0.36
C LEU A 144 8.34 15.86 -0.34
N PHE A 145 9.18 15.11 0.37
CA PHE A 145 10.63 15.30 0.38
C PHE A 145 11.21 15.20 -1.04
N ILE A 146 10.82 14.18 -1.81
CA ILE A 146 11.24 14.01 -3.21
C ILE A 146 10.82 15.22 -4.04
N ALA A 147 9.57 15.68 -3.91
CA ALA A 147 9.09 16.82 -4.67
C ALA A 147 9.89 18.11 -4.38
N LEU A 148 10.28 18.32 -3.12
CA LEU A 148 11.14 19.43 -2.72
C LEU A 148 12.57 19.24 -3.23
N LYS A 149 13.18 18.08 -2.92
CA LYS A 149 14.60 17.83 -3.19
C LYS A 149 14.93 17.84 -4.68
N VAL A 150 14.11 17.21 -5.50
CA VAL A 150 14.33 17.17 -6.95
C VAL A 150 14.26 18.58 -7.57
N ARG A 151 13.40 19.45 -7.03
CA ARG A 151 13.31 20.85 -7.47
C ARG A 151 14.52 21.65 -7.03
N GLU A 152 14.93 21.53 -5.77
CA GLU A 152 16.11 22.21 -5.24
C GLU A 152 17.38 21.78 -5.99
N ASP A 153 17.53 20.49 -6.30
CA ASP A 153 18.66 19.96 -7.07
C ASP A 153 18.78 20.61 -8.47
N VAL A 154 17.66 20.76 -9.20
CA VAL A 154 17.66 21.40 -10.52
C VAL A 154 17.93 22.91 -10.43
N TRP A 155 17.38 23.58 -9.42
CA TRP A 155 17.60 25.01 -9.23
C TRP A 155 19.03 25.36 -8.83
N ALA A 156 19.67 24.52 -8.02
CA ALA A 156 21.08 24.64 -7.71
C ALA A 156 21.97 24.50 -8.97
N ASP A 157 21.58 23.63 -9.90
CA ASP A 157 22.30 23.46 -11.17
C ASP A 157 22.06 24.64 -12.14
N ASP A 158 20.84 25.18 -12.21
CA ASP A 158 20.48 26.24 -13.16
C ASP A 158 20.92 27.65 -12.71
N SER A 159 21.23 27.86 -11.42
CA SER A 159 21.59 29.18 -10.88
C SER A 159 22.56 29.10 -9.69
N GLU A 160 23.77 29.63 -9.88
CA GLU A 160 24.76 29.79 -8.80
C GLU A 160 24.29 30.73 -7.66
N LEU A 161 23.31 31.59 -7.94
CA LEU A 161 22.70 32.50 -6.94
C LEU A 161 21.55 31.86 -6.16
N HIS A 162 21.28 30.57 -6.38
CA HIS A 162 20.21 29.88 -5.67
C HIS A 162 20.56 29.72 -4.19
N LEU A 163 19.70 30.23 -3.30
CA LEU A 163 19.83 30.06 -1.86
C LEU A 163 18.92 28.90 -1.43
N GLU A 164 19.52 27.85 -0.90
CA GLU A 164 18.82 26.66 -0.44
C GLU A 164 17.77 27.01 0.62
N ARG A 165 16.56 26.42 0.48
CA ARG A 165 15.45 26.65 1.42
C ARG A 165 15.46 25.62 2.54
N ASP A 166 16.49 25.67 3.39
CA ASP A 166 16.69 24.71 4.48
C ASP A 166 15.49 24.59 5.43
N GLU A 167 14.74 25.67 5.63
CA GLU A 167 13.56 25.67 6.50
C GLU A 167 12.46 24.71 5.99
N SER A 168 12.35 24.49 4.68
CA SER A 168 11.34 23.56 4.13
C SER A 168 11.66 22.09 4.49
N PHE A 169 12.95 21.74 4.51
CA PHE A 169 13.39 20.42 4.97
C PHE A 169 13.22 20.29 6.48
N LYS A 170 13.52 21.35 7.23
CA LYS A 170 13.37 21.38 8.68
C LYS A 170 11.94 21.11 9.11
N ASP A 171 10.94 21.78 8.53
CA ASP A 171 9.52 21.51 8.83
C ASP A 171 9.13 20.06 8.52
N LEU A 172 9.70 19.50 7.45
CA LEU A 172 9.44 18.12 7.05
C LEU A 172 9.98 17.13 8.09
N PHE A 173 11.20 17.32 8.59
CA PHE A 173 11.83 16.38 9.54
C PHE A 173 11.54 16.68 11.02
N ASP A 174 11.18 17.91 11.39
CA ASP A 174 10.83 18.28 12.77
C ASP A 174 9.35 18.05 13.07
N LEU A 175 8.47 18.11 12.07
CA LEU A 175 7.02 18.00 12.27
C LEU A 175 6.37 16.90 11.42
N ALA A 176 6.53 16.93 10.10
CA ALA A 176 5.76 16.04 9.22
C ALA A 176 6.18 14.57 9.35
N GLN A 177 7.48 14.28 9.33
CA GLN A 177 8.02 12.92 9.39
C GLN A 177 7.72 12.26 10.75
N PRO A 178 7.99 12.88 11.92
CA PRO A 178 7.68 12.26 13.20
C PRO A 178 6.18 12.01 13.38
N ARG A 179 5.33 12.88 12.80
CA ARG A 179 3.87 12.75 12.84
C ARG A 179 3.40 11.58 12.01
N SER A 180 3.78 11.54 10.74
CA SER A 180 3.43 10.47 9.83
C SER A 180 3.92 9.12 10.35
N ARG A 181 5.16 9.06 10.87
CA ARG A 181 5.72 7.86 11.49
C ARG A 181 4.91 7.40 12.69
N LEU A 182 4.54 8.32 13.58
CA LEU A 182 3.76 7.98 14.76
C LEU A 182 2.37 7.48 14.40
N GLU A 183 1.74 8.07 13.38
CA GLU A 183 0.46 7.60 12.84
C GLU A 183 0.57 6.17 12.29
N ASP A 184 1.63 5.85 11.55
CA ASP A 184 1.88 4.50 11.03
C ASP A 184 2.16 3.49 12.15
N LEU A 185 2.90 3.86 13.19
CA LEU A 185 3.13 3.02 14.38
C LEU A 185 1.82 2.74 15.14
N ILE A 186 0.94 3.74 15.27
CA ILE A 186 -0.37 3.57 15.91
C ILE A 186 -1.24 2.64 15.09
N ARG A 187 -1.18 2.69 13.76
CA ARG A 187 -1.85 1.70 12.92
C ARG A 187 -1.35 0.29 13.23
N VAL A 188 -0.03 0.07 13.21
CA VAL A 188 0.55 -1.27 13.44
C VAL A 188 0.20 -1.80 14.82
N TYR A 189 0.40 -1.01 15.88
CA TYR A 189 0.09 -1.43 17.24
C TYR A 189 -1.42 -1.50 17.49
N GLY A 190 -2.20 -0.53 17.01
CA GLY A 190 -3.64 -0.49 17.21
C GLY A 190 -4.40 -1.61 16.49
N VAL A 191 -3.96 -2.01 15.30
CA VAL A 191 -4.50 -3.20 14.61
C VAL A 191 -4.17 -4.46 15.40
N ARG A 192 -2.94 -4.58 15.92
CA ARG A 192 -2.54 -5.73 16.75
C ARG A 192 -3.37 -5.84 18.04
N GLU A 193 -3.65 -4.72 18.69
CA GLU A 193 -4.50 -4.69 19.90
C GLU A 193 -6.01 -4.74 19.57
N GLY A 194 -6.40 -4.73 18.28
CA GLY A 194 -7.80 -4.80 17.86
C GLY A 194 -8.61 -3.52 18.10
N VAL A 195 -7.96 -2.37 18.33
CA VAL A 195 -8.61 -1.07 18.58
C VAL A 195 -8.67 -0.18 17.32
N VAL A 196 -7.89 -0.51 16.29
CA VAL A 196 -7.87 0.19 14.99
C VAL A 196 -8.20 -0.79 13.86
N SER A 197 -9.01 -0.36 12.90
CA SER A 197 -9.33 -1.09 11.67
C SER A 197 -8.76 -0.39 10.43
N VAL A 198 -8.29 -1.16 9.45
CA VAL A 198 -7.77 -0.64 8.17
C VAL A 198 -8.81 -0.73 7.06
N ASP A 199 -9.81 -1.60 7.22
CA ASP A 199 -10.87 -1.77 6.24
C ASP A 199 -11.98 -0.73 6.40
N ALA A 200 -12.23 0.01 5.32
CA ALA A 200 -13.38 0.89 5.19
C ALA A 200 -14.70 0.13 4.99
N SER A 201 -14.70 -1.21 4.96
CA SER A 201 -15.94 -1.96 5.02
C SER A 201 -16.51 -1.80 6.42
N ALA A 202 -17.51 -0.91 6.54
CA ALA A 202 -18.34 -0.78 7.71
C ALA A 202 -18.64 -2.17 8.29
N PRO A 203 -18.71 -2.33 9.62
CA PRO A 203 -19.11 -3.60 10.22
C PRO A 203 -20.46 -3.97 9.62
N SER A 204 -20.46 -4.98 8.75
CA SER A 204 -21.68 -5.62 8.28
C SER A 204 -22.28 -6.30 9.50
N TYR A 205 -23.12 -5.57 10.23
CA TYR A 205 -24.04 -6.15 11.20
C TYR A 205 -24.72 -7.32 10.50
N GLY A 206 -24.65 -8.49 11.15
CA GLY A 206 -24.80 -9.80 10.52
C GLY A 206 -25.96 -9.88 9.53
N SER A 207 -25.62 -9.97 8.24
CA SER A 207 -26.49 -10.66 7.30
C SER A 207 -26.10 -12.13 7.38
N GLY A 208 -26.90 -12.89 8.12
CA GLY A 208 -26.85 -14.35 8.08
C GLY A 208 -27.19 -14.81 6.67
N SER A 209 -26.18 -14.92 5.80
CA SER A 209 -26.31 -15.64 4.55
C SER A 209 -26.08 -17.12 4.86
N GLY A 210 -27.15 -17.77 5.28
CA GLY A 210 -27.23 -19.22 5.23
C GLY A 210 -27.14 -19.65 3.77
N ASN A 211 -26.01 -20.22 3.37
CA ASN A 211 -25.96 -21.09 2.21
C ASN A 211 -26.77 -22.35 2.56
N ILE A 212 -28.09 -22.28 2.31
CA ILE A 212 -28.94 -23.47 2.21
C ILE A 212 -29.20 -23.69 0.72
N THR A 213 -28.47 -24.68 0.23
CA THR A 213 -28.70 -25.46 -0.98
C THR A 213 -30.17 -25.91 -1.07
N PRO A 214 -30.88 -25.72 -2.20
CA PRO A 214 -32.09 -26.49 -2.46
C PRO A 214 -31.74 -27.72 -3.30
N SER A 215 -32.01 -28.90 -2.74
CA SER A 215 -32.21 -30.14 -3.51
C SER A 215 -33.56 -30.73 -3.10
N PRO A 216 -34.43 -31.11 -4.05
CA PRO A 216 -35.71 -31.72 -3.72
C PRO A 216 -35.57 -33.24 -3.82
N THR A 217 -35.67 -33.97 -2.70
CA THR A 217 -36.16 -35.35 -2.78
C THR A 217 -36.74 -35.84 -1.45
N SER A 218 -38.01 -36.21 -1.56
CA SER A 218 -38.91 -36.98 -0.71
C SER A 218 -38.28 -38.00 0.22
N GLY A 219 -38.72 -38.04 1.49
CA GLY A 219 -38.40 -39.10 2.43
C GLY A 219 -39.20 -38.98 3.73
N VAL A 220 -40.15 -39.90 3.90
CA VAL A 220 -41.08 -40.07 5.02
C VAL A 220 -40.33 -40.51 6.30
N PHE A 221 -40.74 -39.99 7.47
CA PHE A 221 -41.03 -40.71 8.74
C PHE A 221 -40.70 -39.96 10.06
N ARG A 222 -41.71 -40.01 10.93
CA ARG A 222 -41.73 -40.17 12.40
C ARG A 222 -41.44 -39.02 13.37
N HIS A 223 -42.47 -38.81 14.18
CA HIS A 223 -42.57 -38.05 15.42
C HIS A 223 -41.59 -38.49 16.51
N SER A 224 -41.06 -37.52 17.26
CA SER A 224 -40.90 -37.56 18.72
C SER A 224 -40.70 -36.15 19.29
N PRO A 225 -41.26 -35.81 20.47
CA PRO A 225 -41.14 -34.50 21.08
C PRO A 225 -40.00 -34.49 22.12
N MET A 226 -39.01 -33.60 21.97
CA MET A 226 -38.06 -33.30 23.03
C MET A 226 -37.99 -31.81 23.35
N ARG A 227 -38.62 -31.49 24.49
CA ARG A 227 -38.03 -30.76 25.62
C ARG A 227 -37.19 -29.52 25.26
N SER A 228 -37.89 -28.38 25.18
CA SER A 228 -37.30 -27.05 25.18
C SER A 228 -36.62 -26.75 26.53
N THR A 229 -35.31 -26.97 26.59
CA THR A 229 -34.45 -26.36 27.60
C THR A 229 -34.07 -24.96 27.11
N LYS A 230 -34.64 -23.93 27.75
CA LYS A 230 -34.23 -22.53 27.62
C LYS A 230 -32.76 -22.39 28.05
N GLY A 231 -31.85 -22.63 27.11
CA GLY A 231 -30.43 -22.33 27.26
C GLY A 231 -30.26 -20.82 27.33
N LYS A 232 -29.85 -20.30 28.50
CA LYS A 232 -29.33 -18.96 28.65
C LYS A 232 -28.15 -18.81 27.68
N GLN A 233 -28.38 -18.16 26.54
CA GLN A 233 -27.31 -17.73 25.65
C GLN A 233 -26.34 -16.88 26.49
N PRO A 234 -25.03 -17.18 26.50
CA PRO A 234 -24.07 -16.32 27.17
C PRO A 234 -24.17 -14.94 26.53
N VAL A 235 -24.45 -13.93 27.34
CA VAL A 235 -24.42 -12.53 26.94
C VAL A 235 -23.00 -12.27 26.46
N ARG A 236 -22.79 -12.32 25.14
CA ARG A 236 -21.51 -11.98 24.53
C ARG A 236 -21.26 -10.52 24.90
N SER A 237 -20.26 -10.27 25.75
CA SER A 237 -19.80 -8.91 25.99
C SER A 237 -19.42 -8.34 24.62
N LEU A 238 -20.20 -7.35 24.18
CA LEU A 238 -19.97 -6.68 22.91
C LEU A 238 -18.69 -5.87 23.09
N LYS A 239 -17.57 -6.40 22.62
CA LYS A 239 -16.33 -5.62 22.55
C LYS A 239 -16.60 -4.36 21.72
N PRO A 240 -16.11 -3.19 22.15
CA PRO A 240 -16.29 -1.95 21.41
C PRO A 240 -15.72 -2.08 19.99
N ALA A 241 -16.41 -1.50 19.01
CA ALA A 241 -15.98 -1.60 17.62
C ALA A 241 -14.68 -0.81 17.39
N PRO A 242 -13.70 -1.37 16.64
CA PRO A 242 -12.44 -0.69 16.36
C PRO A 242 -12.64 0.57 15.52
N LEU A 243 -11.78 1.58 15.75
CA LEU A 243 -11.83 2.84 15.01
C LEU A 243 -11.15 2.73 13.63
N PRO A 244 -11.73 3.26 12.55
CA PRO A 244 -11.08 3.30 11.25
C PRO A 244 -9.80 4.15 11.28
N PHE A 245 -8.68 3.61 10.79
CA PHE A 245 -7.39 4.32 10.75
C PHE A 245 -7.46 5.64 9.98
N SER A 246 -8.25 5.69 8.90
CA SER A 246 -8.47 6.90 8.10
C SER A 246 -9.12 8.05 8.89
N SER A 247 -9.79 7.75 10.00
CA SER A 247 -10.40 8.75 10.88
C SER A 247 -9.45 9.28 11.96
N LEU A 248 -8.29 8.65 12.15
CA LEU A 248 -7.32 9.01 13.19
C LEU A 248 -6.24 9.94 12.65
N SER A 249 -5.75 10.85 13.48
CA SER A 249 -4.60 11.71 13.18
C SER A 249 -3.87 12.10 14.45
N ILE A 250 -2.62 12.54 14.34
CA ILE A 250 -1.80 12.96 15.45
C ILE A 250 -1.68 14.48 15.48
N SER A 251 -1.74 15.04 16.69
CA SER A 251 -1.41 16.42 16.99
C SER A 251 -0.22 16.46 17.95
N PHE A 252 0.80 17.25 17.61
CA PHE A 252 1.94 17.49 18.49
C PHE A 252 1.81 18.81 19.24
N SER A 253 2.22 18.78 20.49
CA SER A 253 2.49 19.93 21.35
C SER A 253 3.91 19.78 21.91
N PRO A 254 4.57 20.87 22.36
CA PRO A 254 5.94 20.81 22.90
C PRO A 254 6.17 19.76 23.99
N ARG A 255 5.12 19.37 24.74
CA ARG A 255 5.20 18.40 25.84
C ARG A 255 4.19 17.26 25.76
N LYS A 256 3.37 17.24 24.71
CA LYS A 256 2.23 16.32 24.63
C LYS A 256 1.99 15.84 23.20
N VAL A 257 1.36 14.68 23.10
CA VAL A 257 0.86 14.14 21.84
C VAL A 257 -0.60 13.76 22.02
N GLY A 258 -1.44 14.26 21.12
CA GLY A 258 -2.86 13.96 21.07
C GLY A 258 -3.21 13.06 19.89
N LEU A 259 -4.00 12.02 20.13
CA LEU A 259 -4.71 11.27 19.10
C LEU A 259 -6.05 11.96 18.82
N VAL A 260 -6.24 12.40 17.59
CA VAL A 260 -7.38 13.19 17.13
C VAL A 260 -8.26 12.33 16.23
N LEU A 261 -9.54 12.28 16.57
CA LEU A 261 -10.58 11.62 15.78
C LEU A 261 -11.28 12.66 14.89
N GLY A 262 -11.21 12.46 13.58
CA GLY A 262 -11.95 13.19 12.57
C GLY A 262 -13.01 12.30 11.93
N THR A 263 -14.27 12.68 12.04
CA THR A 263 -15.37 12.04 11.31
C THR A 263 -15.83 12.98 10.20
N ALA A 264 -16.15 12.46 9.02
CA ALA A 264 -16.68 13.26 7.92
C ALA A 264 -17.87 14.12 8.40
N GLY A 265 -17.78 15.44 8.19
CA GLY A 265 -18.81 16.39 8.59
C GLY A 265 -18.84 16.78 10.07
N LYS A 266 -17.92 16.30 10.92
CA LYS A 266 -17.82 16.69 12.34
C LYS A 266 -16.49 17.38 12.64
N SER A 267 -16.50 18.23 13.66
CA SER A 267 -15.28 18.85 14.17
C SER A 267 -14.31 17.77 14.68
N LYS A 268 -13.02 17.98 14.42
CA LYS A 268 -11.95 17.12 14.91
C LYS A 268 -11.85 17.29 16.43
N ARG A 269 -11.77 16.18 17.16
CA ARG A 269 -11.60 16.20 18.62
C ARG A 269 -10.44 15.32 19.06
N THR A 270 -9.67 15.77 20.04
CA THR A 270 -8.67 14.94 20.71
C THR A 270 -9.39 13.95 21.62
N ILE A 271 -9.17 12.65 21.42
CA ILE A 271 -9.80 11.58 22.21
C ILE A 271 -8.86 11.01 23.26
N VAL A 272 -7.55 11.05 23.01
CA VAL A 272 -6.51 10.55 23.88
C VAL A 272 -5.36 11.52 23.84
N GLU A 273 -4.76 11.84 24.99
CA GLU A 273 -3.58 12.69 25.08
C GLU A 273 -2.58 12.07 26.06
N THR A 274 -1.30 12.13 25.70
CA THR A 274 -0.23 11.68 26.57
C THR A 274 0.93 12.66 26.58
N GLU A 275 1.65 12.71 27.70
CA GLU A 275 2.88 13.47 27.81
C GLU A 275 3.99 12.83 26.98
N ARG A 276 4.82 13.66 26.38
CA ARG A 276 5.97 13.25 25.58
C ARG A 276 7.13 14.20 25.82
N THR A 277 8.31 13.64 26.06
CA THR A 277 9.56 14.39 26.00
C THR A 277 10.11 14.40 24.58
N ARG A 278 10.87 15.44 24.21
CA ARG A 278 11.41 15.59 22.85
C ARG A 278 12.25 14.38 22.41
N ASP A 279 13.00 13.81 23.36
CA ASP A 279 13.94 12.71 23.12
C ASP A 279 13.30 11.31 23.30
N GLU A 280 11.99 11.24 23.54
CA GLU A 280 11.27 9.97 23.64
C GLU A 280 11.11 9.32 22.25
N ARG A 281 11.42 8.03 22.18
CA ARG A 281 11.18 7.17 21.01
C ARG A 281 9.69 7.11 20.66
N LEU A 282 9.35 7.30 19.39
CA LEU A 282 7.95 7.32 18.91
C LEU A 282 7.22 6.00 19.19
N GLU A 283 7.92 4.87 19.23
CA GLU A 283 7.34 3.57 19.54
C GLU A 283 6.78 3.50 20.97
N ILE A 284 7.43 4.18 21.92
CA ILE A 284 6.98 4.22 23.31
C ILE A 284 5.69 5.05 23.39
N THR A 285 5.71 6.24 22.78
CA THR A 285 4.53 7.12 22.72
C THR A 285 3.37 6.43 22.00
N ALA A 286 3.61 5.75 20.87
CA ALA A 286 2.59 5.01 20.13
C ALA A 286 1.94 3.92 20.96
N LYS A 287 2.74 3.09 21.65
CA LYS A 287 2.22 2.04 22.55
C LYS A 287 1.38 2.63 23.67
N ARG A 288 1.80 3.76 24.25
CA ARG A 288 1.04 4.45 25.30
C ARG A 288 -0.29 4.98 24.79
N LEU A 289 -0.31 5.63 23.62
CA LEU A 289 -1.53 6.12 22.98
C LEU A 289 -2.49 4.97 22.65
N VAL A 290 -2.01 3.85 22.14
CA VAL A 290 -2.85 2.68 21.81
C VAL A 290 -3.46 2.06 23.08
N ARG A 291 -2.71 1.97 24.19
CA ARG A 291 -3.25 1.50 25.48
C ARG A 291 -4.34 2.42 26.01
N GLN A 292 -4.09 3.73 26.00
CA GLN A 292 -5.10 4.71 26.43
C GLN A 292 -6.32 4.71 25.51
N LEU A 293 -6.13 4.48 24.20
CA LEU A 293 -7.24 4.32 23.26
C LEU A 293 -8.10 3.10 23.58
N ALA A 294 -7.49 1.98 23.99
CA ALA A 294 -8.23 0.80 24.43
C ALA A 294 -9.11 1.12 25.64
N THR A 295 -8.54 1.76 26.67
CA THR A 295 -9.30 2.19 27.86
C THR A 295 -10.43 3.16 27.50
N TRP A 296 -10.16 4.12 26.61
CA TRP A 296 -11.17 5.08 26.16
C TRP A 296 -12.34 4.40 25.42
N LEU A 297 -12.06 3.35 24.63
CA LEU A 297 -13.09 2.57 23.95
C LEU A 297 -13.93 1.75 24.95
N ASP A 298 -13.29 1.16 25.96
CA ASP A 298 -13.99 0.39 27.00
C ASP A 298 -14.88 1.29 27.89
N GLU A 299 -14.48 2.55 28.14
CA GLU A 299 -15.30 3.51 28.89
C GLU A 299 -16.48 4.08 28.09
N SER A 300 -16.40 4.03 26.76
CA SER A 300 -17.40 4.64 25.87
C SER A 300 -18.60 3.73 25.55
N TYR A 301 -18.59 2.46 26.00
CA TYR A 301 -19.62 1.44 25.72
C TYR A 301 -20.05 0.70 26.99
#